data_AF-A0AAW1R6M8-F1
#
_entry.id   AF-A0AAW1R6M8-F1
#
_cell.length_a   1.000
_cell.length_b   1.000
_cell.length_c   1.000
_cell.angle_alpha   90.00
_cell.angle_beta   90.00
_cell.angle_gamma   90.00
#
_symmetry.space_group_name_H-M   'P 1'
#
loop_
_entity.id
_entity.type
_entity.pdbx_description
1 polymer ?
#
loop_
_entity_poly.entity_id
_entity_poly.type
_entity_poly.pdbx_seq_one_letter_code
_entity_poly.pdbx_strand_id
1 'polypeptide(L)'
;MLQSPQGSASQDDEDDGCCYFSEEEEEDHDALHPQCAAMYPPIDANSPISRWAAMYDFSPFVTSVGTSYFARLAARDAQLLSAARANPCWAAFVHNVTCEPTTMLRKPVGAAFHRALSDEHWLAAVHITCIYLAAKNCETLQYKRLLQTMLTHIHACPISMDQAAALELECLQALEWRLGPFFL
;
A
#
# COMPACT_ATOMS: atom_id res chain seq x y z
N MET A 1 -53.80 -3.59 34.47
CA MET A 1 -53.90 -2.84 35.74
C MET A 1 -53.39 -3.75 36.85
N LEU A 2 -52.38 -3.29 37.61
CA LEU A 2 -52.09 -3.57 39.04
C LEU A 2 -51.82 -5.06 39.40
N GLN A 3 -50.81 -5.48 40.17
CA GLN A 3 -49.88 -4.85 41.13
C GLN A 3 -48.81 -5.90 41.50
N SER A 4 -47.58 -5.47 41.79
CA SER A 4 -46.54 -6.23 42.52
C SER A 4 -46.90 -6.38 44.02
N PRO A 5 -46.25 -7.29 44.79
CA PRO A 5 -45.14 -6.89 45.68
C PRO A 5 -44.06 -8.00 45.90
N GLN A 6 -42.76 -7.66 45.90
CA GLN A 6 -41.84 -7.46 47.04
C GLN A 6 -41.61 -8.64 48.03
N GLY A 7 -40.32 -8.99 48.19
CA GLY A 7 -39.73 -9.73 49.32
C GLY A 7 -38.25 -9.99 49.00
N SER A 8 -37.28 -9.20 49.47
CA SER A 8 -36.73 -8.97 50.83
C SER A 8 -35.46 -9.78 51.06
N ALA A 9 -34.43 -9.04 51.51
CA ALA A 9 -33.04 -9.40 51.71
C ALA A 9 -32.77 -10.50 52.74
N SER A 10 -31.59 -11.13 52.62
CA SER A 10 -30.84 -11.69 53.75
C SER A 10 -29.35 -11.60 53.43
N GLN A 11 -28.65 -10.73 54.17
CA GLN A 11 -27.22 -10.81 54.45
C GLN A 11 -26.98 -12.01 55.37
N ASP A 12 -25.83 -12.66 55.24
CA ASP A 12 -25.05 -13.12 56.39
C ASP A 12 -23.59 -13.23 55.97
N ASP A 13 -22.74 -12.77 56.89
CA ASP A 13 -21.33 -12.43 56.82
C ASP A 13 -20.39 -13.62 57.15
N GLU A 14 -19.09 -13.38 56.92
CA GLU A 14 -17.91 -14.01 57.59
C GLU A 14 -17.55 -15.45 57.16
N ASP A 15 -16.29 -15.88 56.98
CA ASP A 15 -15.05 -15.46 57.63
C ASP A 15 -13.79 -15.95 56.89
N ASP A 16 -12.72 -15.23 57.15
CA ASP A 16 -11.29 -15.52 57.15
C ASP A 16 -10.65 -16.61 56.28
N GLY A 17 -9.66 -16.15 55.51
CA GLY A 17 -8.68 -16.99 54.83
C GLY A 17 -7.45 -16.20 54.39
N CYS A 18 -6.78 -15.52 55.34
CA CYS A 18 -5.45 -14.96 55.14
C CYS A 18 -4.45 -16.07 54.74
N CYS A 19 -4.08 -16.12 53.47
CA CYS A 19 -2.83 -16.73 53.01
C CYS A 19 -1.94 -15.62 52.46
N TYR A 20 -1.07 -15.15 53.34
CA TYR A 20 0.17 -14.45 53.03
C TYR A 20 0.99 -15.30 52.05
N PHE A 21 1.14 -14.85 50.80
CA PHE A 21 2.18 -15.35 49.90
C PHE A 21 2.78 -14.16 49.16
N SER A 22 3.96 -13.79 49.65
CA SER A 22 5.12 -13.19 49.00
C SER A 22 4.90 -12.27 47.79
N GLU A 23 5.31 -11.02 47.99
CA GLU A 23 5.94 -10.15 46.99
C GLU A 23 7.05 -10.92 46.24
N GLU A 24 7.36 -10.49 45.01
CA GLU A 24 8.19 -11.12 43.96
C GLU A 24 7.31 -11.97 43.01
N GLU A 25 7.03 -11.60 41.76
CA GLU A 25 7.85 -10.94 40.75
C GLU A 25 6.95 -10.05 39.85
N GLU A 26 7.33 -8.79 39.70
CA GLU A 26 6.81 -7.89 38.67
C GLU A 26 7.41 -8.35 37.32
N GLU A 27 6.87 -9.43 36.76
CA GLU A 27 7.21 -9.86 35.41
C GLU A 27 6.61 -8.87 34.40
N ASP A 28 7.49 -8.00 33.92
CA ASP A 28 7.37 -7.15 32.73
C ASP A 28 6.85 -7.98 31.54
N HIS A 29 5.53 -8.11 31.45
CA HIS A 29 4.83 -8.70 30.30
C HIS A 29 4.53 -7.65 29.20
N ASP A 30 5.30 -6.56 29.17
CA ASP A 30 5.34 -5.60 28.05
C ASP A 30 6.53 -5.86 27.10
N ALA A 31 6.86 -7.14 26.91
CA ALA A 31 7.52 -7.57 25.68
C ALA A 31 6.52 -7.53 24.52
N LEU A 32 6.06 -6.31 24.17
CA LEU A 32 5.52 -5.99 22.86
C LEU A 32 6.50 -6.50 21.82
N HIS A 33 6.14 -7.63 21.20
CA HIS A 33 6.77 -8.22 20.04
C HIS A 33 7.40 -7.12 19.15
N PRO A 34 8.74 -7.00 19.06
CA PRO A 34 9.37 -6.06 18.15
C PRO A 34 9.40 -6.68 16.76
N GLN A 35 8.22 -6.95 16.18
CA GLN A 35 8.12 -7.57 14.86
C GLN A 35 6.76 -7.44 14.15
N CYS A 36 5.87 -6.55 14.59
CA CYS A 36 4.90 -5.95 13.66
C CYS A 36 5.57 -4.75 12.97
N ALA A 37 6.70 -4.99 12.33
CA ALA A 37 7.28 -4.03 11.40
C ALA A 37 6.20 -3.68 10.36
N ALA A 38 5.95 -2.39 10.17
CA ALA A 38 4.88 -1.89 9.31
C ALA A 38 4.86 -2.66 7.98
N MET A 39 3.78 -3.43 7.76
CA MET A 39 3.58 -4.33 6.62
C MET A 39 3.70 -3.61 5.26
N TYR A 40 3.59 -2.29 5.27
CA TYR A 40 3.90 -1.40 4.16
C TYR A 40 4.68 -0.18 4.66
N PRO A 41 5.70 0.29 3.91
CA PRO A 41 6.43 1.49 4.28
C PRO A 41 5.48 2.69 4.33
N PRO A 42 5.60 3.58 5.33
CA PRO A 42 4.77 4.78 5.41
C PRO A 42 5.04 5.66 4.20
N ILE A 43 3.97 6.08 3.52
CA ILE A 43 4.04 7.01 2.40
C ILE A 43 3.98 8.43 2.95
N ASP A 44 4.95 9.28 2.60
CA ASP A 44 4.94 10.68 2.99
C ASP A 44 3.65 11.36 2.48
N ALA A 45 2.92 12.00 3.40
CA ALA A 45 1.68 12.73 3.09
C ALA A 45 1.90 13.86 2.08
N ASN A 46 3.10 14.43 2.03
CA ASN A 46 3.46 15.50 1.09
C ASN A 46 3.88 14.98 -0.30
N SER A 47 4.04 13.65 -0.46
CA SER A 47 4.41 13.08 -1.75
C SER A 47 3.34 13.34 -2.82
N PRO A 48 3.73 13.48 -4.10
CA PRO A 48 2.76 13.60 -5.19
C PRO A 48 1.81 12.40 -5.25
N ILE A 49 2.31 11.21 -4.92
CA ILE A 49 1.52 9.97 -4.87
C ILE A 49 0.40 10.05 -3.84
N SER A 50 0.68 10.46 -2.60
CA SER A 50 -0.36 10.63 -1.57
C SER A 50 -1.45 11.61 -2.02
N ARG A 51 -1.05 12.73 -2.64
CA ARG A 51 -2.01 13.74 -3.13
C ARG A 51 -2.87 13.22 -4.27
N TRP A 52 -2.30 12.50 -5.23
CA TRP A 52 -3.08 11.91 -6.33
C TRP A 52 -3.97 10.79 -5.85
N ALA A 53 -3.48 9.91 -4.97
CA ALA A 53 -4.29 8.85 -4.39
C ALA A 53 -5.51 9.40 -3.64
N ALA A 54 -5.30 10.40 -2.79
CA ALA A 54 -6.38 11.08 -2.09
C ALA A 54 -7.37 11.78 -3.05
N MET A 55 -6.88 12.37 -4.14
CA MET A 55 -7.73 13.02 -5.14
C MET A 55 -8.69 12.06 -5.86
N TYR A 56 -8.30 10.79 -6.01
CA TYR A 56 -9.14 9.75 -6.62
C TYR A 56 -9.84 8.85 -5.58
N ASP A 57 -9.89 9.30 -4.32
CA ASP A 57 -10.48 8.58 -3.18
C ASP A 57 -9.91 7.17 -2.97
N PHE A 58 -8.65 6.93 -3.34
CA PHE A 58 -7.98 5.67 -3.03
C PHE A 58 -7.62 5.61 -1.54
N SER A 59 -7.96 4.50 -0.90
CA SER A 59 -7.61 4.29 0.50
C SER A 59 -6.09 4.25 0.70
N PRO A 60 -5.59 4.59 1.91
CA PRO A 60 -4.18 4.42 2.25
C PRO A 60 -3.70 2.97 2.06
N PHE A 61 -4.59 2.00 2.26
CA PHE A 61 -4.32 0.58 2.01
C PHE A 61 -4.03 0.31 0.53
N VAL A 62 -4.91 0.73 -0.38
CA VAL A 62 -4.71 0.61 -1.83
C VAL A 62 -3.44 1.30 -2.29
N THR A 63 -3.17 2.49 -1.75
CA THR A 63 -1.96 3.26 -2.07
C THR A 63 -0.70 2.52 -1.65
N SER A 64 -0.73 1.87 -0.49
CA SER A 64 0.37 1.07 0.05
C SER A 64 0.63 -0.18 -0.79
N VAL A 65 -0.42 -0.92 -1.15
CA VAL A 65 -0.35 -2.09 -2.03
C VAL A 65 0.18 -1.70 -3.41
N GLY A 66 -0.34 -0.61 -3.99
CA GLY A 66 0.14 -0.09 -5.27
C GLY A 66 1.61 0.34 -5.23
N THR A 67 2.06 0.91 -4.12
CA THR A 67 3.47 1.27 -3.93
C THR A 67 4.36 0.03 -3.83
N SER A 68 3.89 -1.05 -3.21
CA SER A 68 4.58 -2.34 -3.23
C SER A 68 4.69 -2.91 -4.66
N TYR A 69 3.64 -2.79 -5.48
CA TYR A 69 3.71 -3.19 -6.90
C TYR A 69 4.74 -2.36 -7.67
N PHE A 70 4.80 -1.05 -7.44
CA PHE A 70 5.81 -0.19 -8.05
C PHE A 70 7.24 -0.61 -7.65
N ALA A 71 7.48 -0.87 -6.38
CA ALA A 71 8.77 -1.35 -5.87
C ALA A 71 9.18 -2.69 -6.54
N ARG A 72 8.23 -3.61 -6.71
CA ARG A 72 8.45 -4.90 -7.39
C ARG A 72 8.73 -4.73 -8.88
N LEU A 73 8.06 -3.80 -9.56
CA LEU A 73 8.38 -3.46 -10.95
C LEU A 73 9.80 -2.91 -11.06
N ALA A 74 10.19 -1.99 -10.16
CA ALA A 74 11.53 -1.44 -10.13
C ALA A 74 12.59 -2.53 -9.87
N ALA A 75 12.32 -3.52 -9.01
CA ALA A 75 13.23 -4.64 -8.79
C ALA A 75 13.57 -5.41 -10.09
N ARG A 76 12.65 -5.42 -11.06
CA ARG A 76 12.76 -6.16 -12.32
C ARG A 76 13.12 -5.31 -13.54
N ASP A 77 13.09 -3.98 -13.39
CA ASP A 77 13.41 -3.01 -14.41
C ASP A 77 14.54 -2.10 -13.92
N ALA A 78 15.76 -2.40 -14.35
CA ALA A 78 16.94 -1.66 -13.95
C ALA A 78 16.87 -0.16 -14.34
N GLN A 79 16.21 0.17 -15.45
CA GLN A 79 16.06 1.56 -15.88
C GLN A 79 15.07 2.29 -14.97
N LEU A 80 13.95 1.65 -14.65
CA LEU A 80 12.96 2.21 -13.73
C LEU A 80 13.55 2.42 -12.33
N LEU A 81 14.30 1.43 -11.81
CA LEU A 81 14.98 1.53 -10.52
C LEU A 81 16.02 2.65 -10.50
N SER A 82 16.83 2.75 -11.56
CA SER A 82 17.83 3.82 -11.69
C SER A 82 17.17 5.19 -11.73
N ALA A 83 16.12 5.37 -12.52
CA ALA A 83 15.40 6.64 -12.64
C ALA A 83 14.71 7.04 -11.33
N ALA A 84 14.09 6.07 -10.64
CA ALA A 84 13.45 6.28 -9.34
C ALA A 84 14.47 6.73 -8.28
N ARG A 85 15.66 6.10 -8.23
CA ARG A 85 16.73 6.47 -7.30
C ARG A 85 17.35 7.83 -7.61
N ALA A 86 17.42 8.20 -8.88
CA ALA A 86 17.95 9.50 -9.30
C ALA A 86 17.02 10.67 -8.91
N ASN A 87 15.72 10.41 -8.70
CA ASN A 87 14.75 11.43 -8.32
C ASN A 87 14.41 11.38 -6.82
N PRO A 88 14.70 12.44 -6.04
CA PRO A 88 14.46 12.45 -4.59
C PRO A 88 13.01 12.14 -4.18
N CYS A 89 12.02 12.61 -4.94
CA CYS A 89 10.60 12.37 -4.67
C CYS A 89 10.19 10.91 -4.81
N TRP A 90 10.96 10.10 -5.55
CA TRP A 90 10.68 8.70 -5.85
C TRP A 90 11.62 7.74 -5.12
N ALA A 91 12.80 8.21 -4.73
CA ALA A 91 13.84 7.39 -4.09
C ALA A 91 13.33 6.68 -2.82
N ALA A 92 12.45 7.33 -2.05
CA ALA A 92 11.87 6.73 -0.84
C ALA A 92 11.07 5.44 -1.12
N PHE A 93 10.43 5.33 -2.28
CA PHE A 93 9.61 4.16 -2.64
C PHE A 93 10.44 2.95 -3.07
N VAL A 94 11.72 3.15 -3.39
CA VAL A 94 12.62 2.10 -3.90
C VAL A 94 13.88 1.94 -3.05
N HIS A 95 13.94 2.56 -1.87
CA HIS A 95 15.18 2.66 -1.11
C HIS A 95 15.72 1.28 -0.67
N ASN A 96 14.83 0.35 -0.34
CA ASN A 96 15.16 -1.04 0.03
C ASN A 96 15.11 -2.02 -1.14
N VAL A 97 14.81 -1.55 -2.35
CA VAL A 97 14.61 -2.43 -3.50
C VAL A 97 15.97 -2.80 -4.08
N THR A 98 16.32 -4.07 -4.04
CA THR A 98 17.47 -4.62 -4.79
C THR A 98 16.99 -5.15 -6.14
N CYS A 99 17.86 -5.07 -7.16
CA CYS A 99 17.52 -5.58 -8.48
C CYS A 99 17.57 -7.11 -8.48
N GLU A 100 16.54 -7.77 -8.99
CA GLU A 100 16.48 -9.23 -9.12
C GLU A 100 17.18 -9.67 -10.43
N PRO A 101 18.35 -10.33 -10.35
CA PRO A 101 19.12 -10.65 -11.56
C PRO A 101 18.48 -11.71 -12.45
N THR A 102 17.60 -12.55 -11.91
CA THR A 102 17.00 -13.70 -12.60
C THR A 102 15.75 -13.38 -13.42
N THR A 103 15.15 -12.20 -13.23
CA THR A 103 13.82 -11.84 -13.75
C THR A 103 13.80 -10.45 -14.39
N MET A 104 14.96 -9.98 -14.88
CA MET A 104 15.07 -8.67 -15.51
C MET A 104 14.31 -8.59 -16.82
N LEU A 105 13.56 -7.50 -16.98
CA LEU A 105 12.85 -7.20 -18.21
C LEU A 105 13.82 -6.77 -19.29
N ARG A 106 13.59 -7.26 -20.52
CA ARG A 106 14.39 -6.87 -21.70
C ARG A 106 14.09 -5.45 -22.20
N LYS A 107 12.91 -4.93 -21.85
CA LYS A 107 12.39 -3.63 -22.28
C LYS A 107 11.83 -2.94 -21.03
N PRO A 108 12.05 -1.63 -20.86
CA PRO A 108 11.50 -0.91 -19.72
C PRO A 108 9.97 -0.93 -19.75
N VAL A 109 9.37 -1.03 -18.57
CA VAL A 109 7.91 -0.94 -18.40
C VAL A 109 7.46 0.46 -18.79
N GLY A 110 6.45 0.57 -19.64
CA GLY A 110 5.97 1.85 -20.13
C GLY A 110 6.96 2.53 -21.07
N ALA A 111 7.78 1.78 -21.84
CA ALA A 111 8.77 2.38 -22.75
C ALA A 111 8.20 3.40 -23.76
N ALA A 112 6.91 3.32 -24.07
CA ALA A 112 6.25 4.33 -24.89
C ALA A 112 6.12 5.66 -24.13
N PHE A 113 5.73 5.59 -22.85
CA PHE A 113 5.69 6.75 -21.94
C PHE A 113 7.10 7.28 -21.68
N HIS A 114 8.07 6.40 -21.41
CA HIS A 114 9.45 6.81 -21.16
C HIS A 114 10.08 7.60 -22.32
N ARG A 115 9.77 7.21 -23.56
CA ARG A 115 10.25 7.95 -24.75
C ARG A 115 9.54 9.27 -25.00
N ALA A 116 8.31 9.41 -24.51
CA ALA A 116 7.45 10.56 -24.80
C ALA A 116 7.44 11.60 -23.67
N LEU A 117 7.79 11.20 -22.45
CA LEU A 117 7.70 12.01 -21.23
C LEU A 117 9.06 12.12 -20.54
N SER A 118 9.19 13.03 -19.59
CA SER A 118 10.35 13.07 -18.68
C SER A 118 10.36 11.85 -17.76
N ASP A 119 11.52 11.52 -17.18
CA ASP A 119 11.65 10.42 -16.22
C ASP A 119 10.66 10.57 -15.05
N GLU A 120 10.46 11.78 -14.53
CA GLU A 120 9.50 12.04 -13.46
C GLU A 120 8.06 11.68 -13.85
N HIS A 121 7.63 12.07 -15.05
CA HIS A 121 6.30 11.74 -15.54
C HIS A 121 6.17 10.26 -15.90
N TRP A 122 7.23 9.63 -16.41
CA TRP A 122 7.23 8.19 -16.63
C TRP A 122 7.07 7.41 -15.31
N LEU A 123 7.85 7.77 -14.27
CA LEU A 123 7.74 7.20 -12.93
C LEU A 123 6.34 7.38 -12.36
N ALA A 124 5.78 8.59 -12.47
CA ALA A 124 4.41 8.88 -12.06
C ALA A 124 3.38 8.01 -12.78
N ALA A 125 3.52 7.84 -14.10
CA ALA A 125 2.62 7.02 -14.91
C ALA A 125 2.63 5.56 -14.45
N VAL A 126 3.82 4.98 -14.22
CA VAL A 126 3.96 3.60 -13.77
C VAL A 126 3.40 3.43 -12.36
N HIS A 127 3.74 4.33 -11.42
CA HIS A 127 3.30 4.22 -10.03
C HIS A 127 1.79 4.42 -9.89
N ILE A 128 1.19 5.40 -10.56
CA ILE A 128 -0.27 5.58 -10.51
C ILE A 128 -1.01 4.40 -11.15
N THR A 129 -0.43 3.79 -12.19
CA THR A 129 -0.96 2.55 -12.78
C THR A 129 -0.90 1.40 -11.77
N CYS A 130 0.16 1.30 -10.97
CA CYS A 130 0.24 0.30 -9.90
C CYS A 130 -0.82 0.50 -8.82
N ILE A 131 -1.09 1.75 -8.43
CA ILE A 131 -2.17 2.08 -7.48
C ILE A 131 -3.53 1.75 -8.07
N TYR A 132 -3.76 2.06 -9.35
CA TYR A 132 -4.97 1.64 -10.06
C TYR A 132 -5.16 0.13 -10.07
N LEU A 133 -4.10 -0.64 -10.34
CA LEU A 133 -4.13 -2.11 -10.29
C LEU A 133 -4.44 -2.64 -8.88
N ALA A 134 -3.86 -2.03 -7.85
CA ALA A 134 -4.19 -2.34 -6.46
C ALA A 134 -5.66 -2.04 -6.16
N ALA A 135 -6.17 -0.89 -6.60
CA ALA A 135 -7.56 -0.51 -6.42
C ALA A 135 -8.50 -1.51 -7.13
N LYS A 136 -8.18 -1.93 -8.36
CA LYS A 136 -8.93 -2.99 -9.07
C LYS A 136 -8.96 -4.33 -8.33
N ASN A 137 -7.90 -4.64 -7.60
CA ASN A 137 -7.73 -5.92 -6.92
C ASN A 137 -8.35 -5.93 -5.52
N CYS A 138 -8.35 -4.79 -4.84
CA CYS A 138 -8.74 -4.68 -3.44
C CYS A 138 -10.10 -4.00 -3.24
N GLU A 139 -10.56 -3.19 -4.19
CA GLU A 139 -11.75 -2.37 -4.07
C GLU A 139 -12.64 -2.47 -5.34
N THR A 140 -13.92 -2.10 -5.21
CA THR A 140 -14.84 -2.00 -6.35
C THR A 140 -14.67 -0.65 -7.04
N LEU A 141 -13.97 -0.62 -8.18
CA LEU A 141 -13.86 0.58 -9.00
C LEU A 141 -15.14 0.82 -9.83
N GLN A 142 -15.77 1.98 -9.64
CA GLN A 142 -17.02 2.33 -10.33
C GLN A 142 -16.80 3.02 -11.69
N TYR A 143 -15.61 3.59 -11.92
CA TYR A 143 -15.35 4.45 -13.07
C TYR A 143 -14.67 3.71 -14.23
N LYS A 144 -15.42 3.51 -15.32
CA LYS A 144 -14.82 3.12 -16.61
C LYS A 144 -13.86 4.21 -17.05
N ARG A 145 -12.69 3.83 -17.59
CA ARG A 145 -11.63 4.75 -18.08
C ARG A 145 -10.90 5.55 -17.00
N LEU A 146 -11.03 5.19 -15.72
CA LEU A 146 -10.35 5.91 -14.63
C LEU A 146 -8.85 6.08 -14.88
N LEU A 147 -8.14 5.01 -15.24
CA LEU A 147 -6.71 5.08 -15.51
C LEU A 147 -6.35 6.11 -16.59
N GLN A 148 -7.09 6.13 -17.70
CA GLN A 148 -6.90 7.12 -18.76
C GLN A 148 -7.09 8.55 -18.24
N THR A 149 -8.13 8.79 -17.45
CA THR A 149 -8.42 10.09 -16.82
C THR A 149 -7.28 10.51 -15.89
N MET A 150 -6.82 9.61 -15.03
CA MET A 150 -5.73 9.89 -14.09
C MET A 150 -4.44 10.26 -14.83
N LEU A 151 -4.05 9.44 -15.82
CA LEU A 151 -2.85 9.69 -16.60
C LEU A 151 -2.95 11.02 -17.37
N THR A 152 -4.09 11.27 -18.02
CA THR A 152 -4.29 12.53 -18.76
C THR A 152 -4.17 13.76 -17.84
N HIS A 153 -4.74 13.66 -16.64
CA HIS A 153 -4.70 14.72 -15.65
C HIS A 153 -3.29 14.95 -15.08
N ILE A 154 -2.62 13.88 -14.65
CA ILE A 154 -1.27 13.95 -14.03
C ILE A 154 -0.22 14.48 -15.02
N HIS A 155 -0.32 14.10 -16.28
CA HIS A 155 0.65 14.50 -17.31
C HIS A 155 0.25 15.78 -18.06
N ALA A 156 -0.93 16.34 -17.78
CA ALA A 156 -1.51 17.48 -18.50
C ALA A 156 -1.49 17.31 -20.03
N CYS A 157 -1.58 16.06 -20.52
CA CYS A 157 -1.52 15.72 -21.94
C CYS A 157 -2.56 14.64 -22.27
N PRO A 158 -3.17 14.67 -23.47
CA PRO A 158 -4.21 13.71 -23.82
C PRO A 158 -3.61 12.31 -23.99
N ILE A 159 -4.09 11.35 -23.19
CA ILE A 159 -3.71 9.94 -23.28
C ILE A 159 -4.89 9.15 -23.81
N SER A 160 -4.66 8.34 -24.83
CA SER A 160 -5.70 7.48 -25.41
C SER A 160 -6.00 6.30 -24.49
N MET A 161 -7.19 5.72 -24.64
CA MET A 161 -7.52 4.48 -23.91
C MET A 161 -6.56 3.34 -24.24
N ASP A 162 -6.13 3.24 -25.50
CA ASP A 162 -5.21 2.19 -25.93
C ASP A 162 -3.84 2.34 -25.28
N GLN A 163 -3.36 3.58 -25.11
CA GLN A 163 -2.10 3.85 -24.39
C GLN A 163 -2.20 3.49 -22.91
N ALA A 164 -3.31 3.86 -22.25
CA ALA A 164 -3.55 3.51 -20.86
C ALA A 164 -3.66 1.99 -20.66
N ALA A 165 -4.41 1.30 -21.53
CA ALA A 165 -4.56 -0.15 -21.49
C ALA A 165 -3.25 -0.89 -21.81
N ALA A 166 -2.44 -0.37 -22.73
CA ALA A 166 -1.12 -0.92 -23.01
C ALA A 166 -0.19 -0.81 -21.80
N LEU A 167 -0.16 0.36 -21.13
CA LEU A 167 0.62 0.54 -19.90
C LEU A 167 0.14 -0.38 -18.79
N GLU A 168 -1.18 -0.50 -18.60
CA GLU A 168 -1.78 -1.43 -17.64
C GLU A 168 -1.32 -2.87 -17.89
N LEU A 169 -1.38 -3.32 -19.15
CA LEU A 169 -0.95 -4.66 -19.55
C LEU A 169 0.56 -4.87 -19.35
N GLU A 170 1.39 -3.90 -19.69
CA GLU A 170 2.84 -3.96 -19.46
C GLU A 170 3.15 -4.10 -17.96
N CYS A 171 2.49 -3.34 -17.10
CA CYS A 171 2.62 -3.46 -15.64
C CYS A 171 2.16 -4.83 -15.13
N LEU A 172 1.03 -5.36 -15.61
CA LEU A 172 0.55 -6.69 -15.23
C LEU A 172 1.51 -7.82 -15.62
N GLN A 173 2.03 -7.76 -16.85
CA GLN A 173 3.02 -8.72 -17.34
C GLN A 173 4.32 -8.66 -16.54
N ALA A 174 4.79 -7.45 -16.25
CA ALA A 174 5.99 -7.22 -15.44
C ALA A 174 5.79 -7.60 -13.95
N LEU A 175 4.56 -7.62 -13.46
CA LEU A 175 4.20 -8.19 -12.14
C LEU A 175 3.97 -9.71 -12.19
N GLU A 176 4.12 -10.36 -13.36
CA GLU A 176 3.77 -11.78 -13.57
C GLU A 176 2.32 -12.11 -13.17
N TRP A 177 1.41 -11.13 -13.26
CA TRP A 177 0.02 -11.28 -12.81
C TRP A 177 -0.13 -11.60 -11.31
N ARG A 178 0.95 -11.46 -10.52
CA ARG A 178 0.95 -11.73 -9.09
C ARG A 178 0.54 -10.48 -8.31
N LEU A 179 -0.77 -10.30 -8.15
CA LEU A 179 -1.39 -9.18 -7.42
C LEU A 179 -1.79 -9.55 -5.97
N GLY A 180 -1.26 -10.65 -5.43
CA GLY A 180 -1.45 -10.99 -4.02
C GLY A 180 -0.59 -10.10 -3.11
N PRO A 181 -0.93 -10.02 -1.80
CA PRO A 181 -0.02 -9.44 -0.81
C PRO A 181 1.30 -10.21 -0.85
N PHE A 182 2.40 -9.49 -0.99
CA PHE A 182 3.74 -10.08 -0.97
C PHE A 182 4.52 -9.42 0.16
N PHE A 183 4.90 -10.23 1.14
CA PHE A 183 5.78 -9.84 2.23
C PHE A 183 7.21 -9.95 1.69
N LEU A 184 7.90 -8.82 1.56
CA LEU A 184 9.32 -8.78 1.27
C LEU A 184 10.12 -9.29 2.48
#